data_AF-A0A2N1RTG3-F1
#
_entry.id   AF-A0A2N1RTG3-F1
#
_cell.length_a   1.000
_cell.length_b   1.000
_cell.length_c   1.000
_cell.angle_alpha   90.00
_cell.angle_beta   90.00
_cell.angle_gamma   90.00
#
_symmetry.space_group_name_H-M   'P 1'
#
loop_
_entity.id
_entity.type
_entity.pdbx_description
1 polymer ?
#
loop_
_entity_poly.entity_id
_entity_poly.type
_entity_poly.pdbx_seq_one_letter_code
_entity_poly.pdbx_strand_id
1 'polypeptide(L)'
;MEKKLLNIIKDWAVKNKKIFWKYEVSSFYKSYVIKVGNLPDPSAENVSVSANNRLLNNQQKTDLSNAIKKAYTKEEASKSSSIDVRIDYEDGAVIAEVV
;
A
#
# COMPACT_ATOMS: atom_id res chain seq x y z
N MET A 1 -4.28 -10.61 -11.01
CA MET A 1 -3.34 -10.39 -9.89
C MET A 1 -3.23 -8.91 -9.53
N GLU A 2 -2.77 -8.04 -10.43
CA GLU A 2 -2.60 -6.60 -10.14
C GLU A 2 -3.88 -5.90 -9.65
N LYS A 3 -5.03 -6.10 -10.31
CA LYS A 3 -6.32 -5.55 -9.84
C LYS A 3 -6.70 -6.00 -8.42
N LYS A 4 -6.35 -7.23 -8.03
CA LYS A 4 -6.63 -7.78 -6.70
C LYS A 4 -5.74 -7.11 -5.65
N LEU A 5 -4.45 -6.97 -5.96
CA LEU A 5 -3.50 -6.24 -5.11
C LEU A 5 -3.86 -4.77 -4.95
N LEU A 6 -4.22 -4.12 -6.06
CA LEU A 6 -4.70 -2.75 -6.06
C LEU A 6 -5.87 -2.58 -5.10
N ASN A 7 -6.88 -3.46 -5.18
CA ASN A 7 -8.03 -3.40 -4.28
C ASN A 7 -7.64 -3.62 -2.81
N ILE A 8 -6.73 -4.56 -2.51
CA ILE A 8 -6.25 -4.81 -1.14
C ILE A 8 -5.53 -3.57 -0.59
N ILE A 9 -4.63 -2.99 -1.38
CA ILE A 9 -3.87 -1.80 -0.98
C ILE A 9 -4.82 -0.61 -0.81
N LYS A 10 -5.80 -0.46 -1.70
CA LYS A 10 -6.87 0.55 -1.59
C LYS A 10 -7.68 0.38 -0.32
N ASP A 11 -8.22 -0.81 -0.06
CA ASP A 11 -9.03 -1.11 1.13
C ASP A 11 -8.24 -0.88 2.42
N TRP A 12 -6.97 -1.26 2.41
CA TRP A 12 -6.05 -0.99 3.51
C TRP A 12 -5.81 0.51 3.70
N ALA A 13 -5.60 1.27 2.62
CA ALA A 13 -5.41 2.72 2.66
C ALA A 13 -6.68 3.44 3.17
N VAL A 14 -7.87 3.00 2.77
CA VAL A 14 -9.17 3.51 3.29
C VAL A 14 -9.27 3.33 4.82
N LYS A 15 -8.91 2.15 5.33
CA LYS A 15 -8.89 1.87 6.78
C LYS A 15 -7.87 2.74 7.52
N ASN A 16 -6.80 3.12 6.84
CA ASN A 16 -5.69 3.90 7.38
C ASN A 16 -5.70 5.38 6.93
N LYS A 17 -6.83 5.89 6.42
CA LYS A 17 -6.93 7.23 5.79
C LYS A 17 -6.42 8.38 6.64
N LYS A 18 -6.53 8.27 7.98
CA LYS A 18 -6.05 9.28 8.94
C LYS A 18 -4.55 9.53 8.83
N ILE A 19 -3.77 8.51 8.47
CA ILE A 19 -2.32 8.66 8.26
C ILE A 19 -2.11 9.66 7.14
N PHE A 20 -2.66 9.39 5.97
CA PHE A 20 -2.43 10.19 4.77
C PHE A 20 -3.08 11.57 4.88
N TRP A 21 -4.29 11.65 5.44
CA TRP A 21 -4.99 12.92 5.64
C TRP A 21 -4.22 13.89 6.57
N LYS A 22 -3.59 13.39 7.64
CA LYS A 22 -2.78 14.24 8.54
C LYS A 22 -1.67 14.97 7.77
N TYR A 23 -1.08 14.33 6.77
CA TYR A 23 0.03 14.90 6.01
C TYR A 23 -0.44 15.71 4.79
N GLU A 24 -1.62 15.41 4.24
CA GLU A 24 -2.31 16.26 3.26
C GLU A 24 -2.64 17.63 3.85
N VAL A 25 -3.28 17.66 5.03
CA VAL A 25 -3.60 18.91 5.76
C VAL A 25 -2.33 19.66 6.15
N SER A 26 -1.24 18.94 6.39
CA SER A 26 0.08 19.54 6.64
C SER A 26 0.78 20.03 5.36
N SER A 27 0.12 19.97 4.19
CA SER A 27 0.56 20.49 2.89
C SER A 27 1.82 19.84 2.29
N PHE A 28 2.21 18.65 2.73
CA PHE A 28 3.48 18.05 2.27
C PHE A 28 3.35 17.17 1.02
N TYR A 29 2.25 16.43 0.86
CA TYR A 29 2.07 15.51 -0.28
C TYR A 29 0.58 15.32 -0.60
N LYS A 30 0.21 15.47 -1.88
CA LYS A 30 -1.14 15.14 -2.40
C LYS A 30 -1.29 13.66 -2.78
N SER A 31 -0.17 13.01 -3.07
CA SER A 31 -0.08 11.67 -3.64
C SER A 31 1.04 10.90 -2.95
N TYR A 32 0.80 9.62 -2.67
CA TYR A 32 1.79 8.72 -2.08
C TYR A 32 1.94 7.46 -2.92
N VAL A 33 3.17 7.02 -3.20
CA VAL A 33 3.37 5.73 -3.90
C VAL A 33 3.81 4.69 -2.88
N ILE A 34 2.92 3.76 -2.54
CA ILE A 34 3.21 2.59 -1.71
C ILE A 34 3.86 1.54 -2.60
N LYS A 35 5.10 1.15 -2.27
CA LYS A 35 5.81 0.07 -2.94
C LYS A 35 5.79 -1.17 -2.08
N VAL A 36 5.38 -2.29 -2.65
CA VAL A 36 5.40 -3.61 -2.00
C VAL A 36 6.22 -4.56 -2.84
N GLY A 37 7.37 -4.98 -2.31
CA GLY A 37 8.23 -6.01 -2.90
C GLY A 37 7.97 -7.40 -2.34
N ASN A 38 8.71 -8.39 -2.85
CA ASN A 38 8.71 -9.78 -2.37
C ASN A 38 7.31 -10.45 -2.36
N LEU A 39 6.47 -10.13 -3.34
CA LEU A 39 5.20 -10.84 -3.52
C LEU A 39 5.47 -12.30 -3.91
N PRO A 40 4.67 -13.28 -3.45
CA PRO A 40 3.41 -13.13 -2.70
C PRO A 40 3.57 -12.99 -1.17
N ASP A 41 4.79 -13.05 -0.65
CA ASP A 41 5.07 -13.13 0.80
C ASP A 41 5.82 -11.88 1.32
N PRO A 42 5.24 -10.67 1.18
CA PRO A 42 5.90 -9.45 1.62
C PRO A 42 6.07 -9.45 3.14
N SER A 43 7.15 -8.88 3.64
CA SER A 43 7.31 -8.51 5.04
C SER A 43 7.22 -6.99 5.21
N ALA A 44 7.20 -6.52 6.46
CA ALA A 44 7.20 -5.09 6.74
C ALA A 44 8.38 -4.34 6.09
N GLU A 45 9.53 -4.99 5.92
CA GLU A 45 10.72 -4.43 5.27
C GLU A 45 10.54 -4.25 3.76
N ASN A 46 9.63 -5.02 3.16
CA ASN A 46 9.31 -4.93 1.74
C ASN A 46 8.28 -3.83 1.43
N VAL A 47 7.78 -3.12 2.45
CA VAL A 47 6.81 -2.03 2.31
C VAL A 47 7.50 -0.67 2.51
N SER A 48 7.43 0.18 1.50
CA SER A 48 7.94 1.55 1.56
C SER A 48 6.97 2.55 0.93
N VAL A 49 7.15 3.84 1.22
CA VAL A 49 6.37 4.92 0.61
C VAL A 49 7.33 5.90 -0.02
N SER A 50 7.17 6.11 -1.33
CA SER A 50 7.99 7.06 -2.08
C SER A 50 7.84 8.45 -1.48
N ALA A 51 8.96 9.15 -1.30
CA ALA A 51 9.09 10.45 -0.64
C ALA A 51 8.95 10.48 0.90
N ASN A 52 8.46 9.42 1.57
CA ASN A 52 8.47 9.37 3.04
C ASN A 52 8.46 7.94 3.60
N ASN A 53 9.66 7.35 3.71
CA ASN A 53 9.82 5.99 4.26
C ASN A 53 9.41 5.84 5.74
N ARG A 54 9.19 6.94 6.46
CA ARG A 54 8.73 6.97 7.86
C ARG A 54 7.22 7.21 8.01
N LEU A 55 6.50 7.39 6.90
CA LEU A 55 5.05 7.63 6.92
C LEU A 55 4.30 6.46 7.57
N LEU A 56 4.73 5.23 7.27
CA LEU A 56 4.16 4.01 7.82
C LEU A 56 5.05 3.47 8.94
N ASN A 57 4.44 3.19 10.09
CA ASN A 57 5.11 2.49 11.17
C ASN A 57 5.15 0.96 10.90
N ASN A 58 5.93 0.22 11.69
CA ASN A 58 6.09 -1.23 11.50
C ASN A 58 4.77 -1.99 11.64
N GLN A 59 3.86 -1.56 12.51
CA GLN A 59 2.54 -2.19 12.64
C GLN A 59 1.74 -2.07 11.34
N GLN A 60 1.67 -0.88 10.76
CA GLN A 60 0.96 -0.59 9.51
C GLN A 60 1.55 -1.38 8.34
N LYS A 61 2.89 -1.44 8.24
CA LYS A 61 3.58 -2.25 7.23
C LYS A 61 3.30 -3.74 7.39
N THR A 62 3.25 -4.23 8.62
CA THR A 62 2.93 -5.62 8.95
C THR A 62 1.48 -5.95 8.61
N ASP A 63 0.55 -5.06 8.93
CA ASP A 63 -0.87 -5.22 8.64
C ASP A 63 -1.13 -5.28 7.12
N LEU A 64 -0.47 -4.41 6.34
CA LEU A 64 -0.56 -4.43 4.88
C LEU A 64 0.00 -5.75 4.32
N SER A 65 1.18 -6.15 4.80
CA SER A 65 1.83 -7.39 4.38
C SER A 65 0.94 -8.61 4.65
N ASN A 66 0.33 -8.68 5.83
CA ASN A 66 -0.58 -9.75 6.21
C ASN A 66 -1.87 -9.76 5.38
N ALA A 67 -2.40 -8.59 5.04
CA ALA A 67 -3.57 -8.49 4.15
C ALA A 67 -3.26 -9.04 2.75
N ILE A 68 -2.08 -8.74 2.23
CA ILE A 68 -1.61 -9.25 0.93
C ILE A 68 -1.39 -10.76 0.98
N LYS A 69 -0.67 -11.27 1.99
CA LYS A 69 -0.43 -12.71 2.18
C LYS A 69 -1.72 -13.52 2.24
N LYS A 70 -2.73 -13.03 2.97
CA LYS A 70 -4.04 -13.69 3.09
C LYS A 70 -4.80 -13.77 1.77
N ALA A 71 -4.57 -12.82 0.87
CA ALA A 71 -5.26 -12.78 -0.40
C ALA A 71 -4.60 -13.64 -1.47
N TYR A 72 -3.30 -13.93 -1.38
CA TYR A 72 -2.61 -14.81 -2.31
C TYR A 72 -2.99 -16.27 -2.11
N THR A 73 -3.36 -16.97 -3.19
CA THR A 73 -3.50 -18.43 -3.20
C THR A 73 -2.17 -19.07 -3.60
N LYS A 74 -1.92 -20.33 -3.18
CA LYS A 74 -0.69 -21.07 -3.53
C LYS A 74 -0.44 -21.18 -5.04
N GLU A 75 -1.50 -21.12 -5.85
CA GLU A 75 -1.43 -21.17 -7.33
C GLU A 75 -0.93 -19.87 -7.96
N GLU A 76 -1.03 -18.74 -7.26
CA GLU A 76 -0.62 -17.41 -7.73
C GLU A 76 0.89 -17.11 -7.42
N ALA A 77 1.61 -18.03 -6.78
CA ALA A 77 2.93 -17.82 -6.18
C ALA A 77 4.13 -17.96 -7.13
N SER A 78 3.92 -18.16 -8.44
CA SER A 78 4.99 -18.61 -9.34
C SER A 78 6.02 -17.56 -9.76
N LYS A 79 5.88 -16.28 -9.39
CA LYS A 79 6.87 -15.24 -9.69
C LYS A 79 7.00 -14.24 -8.53
N SER A 80 8.22 -14.13 -8.01
CA SER A 80 8.59 -13.00 -7.16
C SER A 80 8.40 -11.71 -7.96
N SER A 81 7.59 -10.80 -7.42
CA SER A 81 7.23 -9.55 -8.09
C SER A 81 7.11 -8.42 -7.07
N SER A 82 7.03 -7.20 -7.59
CA SER A 82 6.73 -6.00 -6.83
C SER A 82 5.53 -5.28 -7.45
N ILE A 83 4.82 -4.51 -6.63
CA ILE A 83 3.77 -3.61 -7.09
C ILE A 83 3.99 -2.23 -6.48
N ASP A 84 3.89 -1.21 -7.32
CA ASP A 84 3.87 0.18 -6.92
C ASP A 84 2.45 0.70 -7.10
N VAL A 85 1.86 1.23 -6.03
CA VAL A 85 0.49 1.76 -6.04
C VAL A 85 0.51 3.21 -5.60
N ARG A 86 0.09 4.11 -6.48
CA ARG A 86 -0.19 5.50 -6.12
C ARG A 86 -1.51 5.56 -5.38
N ILE A 87 -1.50 6.30 -4.28
CA ILE A 87 -2.63 6.60 -3.42
C ILE A 87 -2.81 8.11 -3.43
N ASP A 88 -3.94 8.54 -3.98
CA ASP A 88 -4.37 9.93 -4.00
C ASP A 88 -5.57 10.11 -3.07
N TYR A 89 -5.69 11.33 -2.55
CA TYR A 89 -6.84 11.75 -1.77
C TYR A 89 -7.54 12.88 -2.50
N GLU A 90 -8.78 12.62 -2.94
CA GLU A 90 -9.63 13.59 -3.63
C GLU A 90 -10.97 13.63 -2.89
N ASP A 91 -11.36 14.82 -2.41
CA ASP A 91 -12.61 15.06 -1.68
C ASP A 91 -12.88 14.07 -0.52
N GLY A 92 -11.82 13.65 0.18
CA GLY A 92 -11.90 12.70 1.30
C GLY A 92 -12.06 11.23 0.91
N ALA A 93 -11.99 10.91 -0.38
CA ALA A 93 -11.96 9.56 -0.92
C ALA A 93 -10.53 9.11 -1.24
N VAL A 94 -10.27 7.81 -1.09
CA VAL A 94 -9.00 7.19 -1.50
C VAL A 94 -9.11 6.72 -2.94
N ILE A 95 -8.27 7.28 -3.80
CA ILE A 95 -8.07 6.83 -5.18
C ILE A 95 -6.76 6.04 -5.22
N ALA A 96 -6.77 4.89 -5.89
CA ALA A 96 -5.61 4.02 -5.99
C ALA A 96 -5.40 3.58 -7.44
N GLU A 97 -4.16 3.67 -7.91
CA GLU A 97 -3.75 3.22 -9.25
C GLU A 97 -2.38 2.52 -9.22
N VAL A 98 -2.17 1.54 -10.10
CA VAL A 98 -0.87 0.89 -10.28
C VAL A 98 0.02 1.80 -11.13
N VAL A 99 1.30 1.92 -10.76
CA VAL A 99 2.31 2.77 -11.42
C VAL A 99 3.38 1.92 -12.09
#